data_AF-A0A8H2X3T0-F1
#
_entry.id   AF-A0A8H2X3T0-F1
#
_cell.length_a   1.000
_cell.length_b   1.000
_cell.length_c   1.000
_cell.angle_alpha   90.00
_cell.angle_beta   90.00
_cell.angle_gamma   90.00
#
_symmetry.space_group_name_H-M   'P 1'
#
loop_
_entity.id
_entity.type
_entity.pdbx_description
1 polymer ?
#
loop_
_entity_poly.entity_id
_entity_poly.type
_entity_poly.pdbx_seq_one_letter_code
_entity_poly.pdbx_strand_id
1 'polypeptide(L)'
;MFAAGLLTLAWASAATASPLASSPSVDAHSLFARTSCSTTGAASCTNTTAQSNLCCFEYPGGQLLQTQFWDFNPSTGPSDSWTIHGLWPDHCDGTYDSNCDSSRAYTDISTILTNGGASDILSYMKTYWKDINGNDESFWEHEWAKHGTCMSTLKPACISSSVRGQDSIYYFTRVVNLFKSLPTYDFLGAAGIYPSSTTTYTLAQIKAAVKAKWGYTPAFDCTSGSLNAVSYYYHLKGSVIDGTLVPIDAPKDGTCGSTGLKYPPKGGSSTPTTTATAPSGTSTDVPTKATIVGITSSGTQTGCLLTAGTWSVQTCATYTITTVSGGFTLTTSKGLCQVSGGTLSCNSSISSGTVFTSTGGLLAYSGSTAFTGDSVPSGTAQVTIYTGSSHGQDITLRLVSK
;
A
#
# COMPACT_ATOMS: atom_id res chain seq x y z
N MET A 1 -0.42 -58.40 66.64
CA MET A 1 0.74 -59.08 66.03
C MET A 1 0.78 -58.73 64.55
N PHE A 2 1.98 -58.40 64.08
CA PHE A 2 2.32 -57.72 62.83
C PHE A 2 1.77 -58.36 61.54
N ALA A 3 1.41 -57.52 60.57
CA ALA A 3 1.91 -57.65 59.18
C ALA A 3 1.60 -56.36 58.40
N ALA A 4 2.68 -55.69 57.98
CA ALA A 4 2.68 -54.52 57.12
C ALA A 4 2.49 -54.93 55.64
N GLY A 5 1.73 -54.13 54.90
CA GLY A 5 1.69 -54.16 53.43
C GLY A 5 1.88 -52.74 52.91
N LEU A 6 3.08 -52.43 52.44
CA LEU A 6 3.43 -51.16 51.79
C LEU A 6 2.59 -50.98 50.51
N LEU A 7 1.88 -49.86 50.40
CA LEU A 7 1.30 -49.39 49.14
C LEU A 7 2.17 -48.24 48.60
N THR A 8 3.07 -48.53 47.67
CA THR A 8 3.86 -47.51 46.97
C THR A 8 3.00 -46.87 45.87
N LEU A 9 2.60 -45.61 46.06
CA LEU A 9 2.01 -44.80 44.99
C LEU A 9 3.11 -44.36 44.02
N ALA A 10 3.09 -44.90 42.80
CA ALA A 10 3.86 -44.37 41.69
C ALA A 10 3.11 -43.16 41.10
N TRP A 11 3.66 -41.95 41.29
CA TRP A 11 3.24 -40.78 40.53
C TRP A 11 3.95 -40.78 39.18
N ALA A 12 3.18 -41.01 38.11
CA ALA A 12 3.64 -40.77 36.75
C ALA A 12 3.53 -39.27 36.46
N SER A 13 4.67 -38.59 36.36
CA SER A 13 4.75 -37.20 35.92
C SER A 13 4.37 -37.12 34.44
N ALA A 14 3.21 -36.53 34.14
CA ALA A 14 2.85 -36.14 32.79
C ALA A 14 3.70 -34.93 32.38
N ALA A 15 4.74 -35.17 31.58
CA ALA A 15 5.46 -34.11 30.89
C ALA A 15 4.61 -33.63 29.70
N THR A 16 3.85 -32.55 29.90
CA THR A 16 3.29 -31.79 28.79
C THR A 16 4.38 -30.91 28.20
N ALA A 17 5.02 -31.38 27.14
CA ALA A 17 5.87 -30.56 26.30
C ALA A 17 4.98 -29.54 25.57
N SER A 18 5.04 -28.27 26.00
CA SER A 18 4.53 -27.14 25.22
C SER A 18 5.47 -26.88 24.04
N PRO A 19 5.01 -26.94 22.78
CA PRO A 19 5.81 -26.46 21.68
C PRO A 19 5.53 -24.97 21.44
N LEU A 20 6.56 -24.30 20.95
CA LEU A 20 6.58 -22.98 20.31
C LEU A 20 6.73 -21.79 21.26
N ALA A 21 8.02 -21.46 21.42
CA ALA A 21 8.48 -20.11 21.64
C ALA A 21 7.75 -19.14 20.71
N SER A 22 6.94 -18.28 21.31
CA SER A 22 6.48 -17.04 20.73
C SER A 22 7.69 -16.20 20.34
N SER A 23 7.83 -15.96 19.03
CA SER A 23 8.65 -14.88 18.48
C SER A 23 8.35 -13.58 19.24
N PRO A 24 9.33 -12.69 19.50
CA PRO A 24 9.04 -11.45 20.20
C PRO A 24 8.17 -10.60 19.28
N SER A 25 6.89 -10.54 19.62
CA SER A 25 5.99 -9.46 19.26
C SER A 25 6.66 -8.14 19.65
N VAL A 26 6.70 -7.20 18.70
CA VAL A 26 6.86 -5.75 18.90
C VAL A 26 6.94 -5.32 20.35
N ASP A 27 8.12 -4.85 20.75
CA ASP A 27 8.45 -4.46 22.11
C ASP A 27 7.42 -3.47 22.66
N ALA A 28 6.71 -3.86 23.72
CA ALA A 28 5.69 -3.03 24.38
C ALA A 28 6.26 -1.69 24.90
N HIS A 29 7.59 -1.55 24.92
CA HIS A 29 8.33 -0.33 25.24
C HIS A 29 8.15 0.79 24.20
N SER A 30 7.73 0.49 22.95
CA SER A 30 7.52 1.52 21.91
C SER A 30 6.25 2.36 22.15
N LEU A 31 5.27 1.85 22.91
CA LEU A 31 4.05 2.59 23.22
C LEU A 31 4.25 3.71 24.24
N PHE A 32 5.38 3.72 24.99
CA PHE A 32 5.70 4.68 26.04
C PHE A 32 6.91 5.58 25.74
N ALA A 33 7.46 5.49 24.52
CA ALA A 33 8.67 6.22 24.12
C ALA A 33 8.40 7.65 23.61
N ARG A 34 7.21 8.22 23.88
CA ARG A 34 6.83 9.58 23.45
C ARG A 34 5.89 10.25 24.44
N THR A 35 5.79 11.57 24.33
CA THR A 35 4.75 12.36 25.00
C THR A 35 3.37 11.92 24.53
N SER A 36 2.49 11.52 25.46
CA SER A 36 1.11 11.18 25.14
C SER A 36 0.28 12.46 25.00
N CYS A 37 -0.43 12.58 23.88
CA CYS A 37 -1.17 13.79 23.51
C CYS A 37 -2.65 13.49 23.32
N SER A 38 -3.52 14.35 23.86
CA SER A 38 -4.95 14.26 23.59
C SER A 38 -5.25 14.66 22.14
N THR A 39 -6.17 13.94 21.51
CA THR A 39 -6.72 14.27 20.19
C THR A 39 -8.10 14.94 20.27
N THR A 40 -8.59 15.26 21.47
CA THR A 40 -9.87 15.97 21.66
C THR A 40 -9.77 17.48 21.47
N GLY A 41 -8.55 18.03 21.43
CA GLY A 41 -8.29 19.46 21.30
C GLY A 41 -8.54 20.03 19.89
N ALA A 42 -8.24 21.32 19.75
CA ALA A 42 -8.27 22.01 18.47
C ALA A 42 -7.19 21.45 17.54
N ALA A 43 -7.49 21.40 16.24
CA ALA A 43 -6.50 21.04 15.24
C ALA A 43 -5.52 22.20 15.01
N SER A 44 -4.31 21.89 14.57
CA SER A 44 -3.37 22.87 14.04
C SER A 44 -4.03 23.76 12.98
N CYS A 45 -3.54 24.99 12.82
CA CYS A 45 -4.09 26.01 11.93
C CYS A 45 -5.54 26.48 12.17
N THR A 46 -6.27 25.86 13.10
CA THR A 46 -7.62 26.32 13.53
C THR A 46 -7.59 27.09 14.85
N ASN A 47 -6.51 26.94 15.62
CA ASN A 47 -6.35 27.57 16.92
C ASN A 47 -5.54 28.87 16.80
N THR A 48 -6.10 29.97 17.27
CA THR A 48 -5.45 31.30 17.29
C THR A 48 -4.77 31.61 18.62
N THR A 49 -4.91 30.74 19.62
CA THR A 49 -4.24 30.89 20.92
C THR A 49 -2.84 30.32 20.84
N ALA A 50 -1.84 31.07 21.30
CA ALA A 50 -0.46 30.59 21.38
C ALA A 50 -0.38 29.26 22.15
N GLN A 51 0.17 28.23 21.51
CA GLN A 51 0.33 26.90 22.09
C GLN A 51 1.75 26.76 22.65
N SER A 52 1.86 26.44 23.93
CA SER A 52 3.16 26.26 24.61
C SER A 52 3.67 24.82 24.53
N ASN A 53 2.77 23.82 24.46
CA ASN A 53 3.15 22.42 24.36
C ASN A 53 3.25 21.97 22.90
N LEU A 54 4.41 22.22 22.28
CA LEU A 54 4.69 21.82 20.90
C LEU A 54 4.92 20.32 20.71
N CYS A 55 4.97 19.52 21.78
CA CYS A 55 4.96 18.06 21.64
C CYS A 55 3.56 17.52 21.30
N CYS A 56 2.51 18.28 21.62
CA CYS A 56 1.12 17.91 21.39
C CYS A 56 0.36 18.86 20.46
N PHE A 57 1.07 19.79 19.83
CA PHE A 57 0.49 20.72 18.88
C PHE A 57 1.54 21.10 17.84
N GLU A 58 1.28 20.74 16.58
CA GLU A 58 2.20 21.00 15.49
C GLU A 58 2.15 22.48 15.06
N TYR A 59 3.26 23.20 15.28
CA TYR A 59 3.41 24.62 14.94
C TYR A 59 4.91 24.98 14.78
N PRO A 60 5.30 25.84 13.82
CA PRO A 60 4.45 26.60 12.90
C PRO A 60 3.91 25.79 11.71
N GLY A 61 4.51 24.62 11.42
CA GLY A 61 4.17 23.75 10.29
C GLY A 61 2.89 22.92 10.47
N GLY A 62 1.80 23.59 10.87
CA GLY A 62 0.55 22.95 11.25
C GLY A 62 -0.30 22.42 10.10
N GLN A 63 -0.02 22.81 8.86
CA GLN A 63 -0.71 22.30 7.68
C GLN A 63 0.14 21.19 7.06
N LEU A 64 -0.31 19.95 7.20
CA LEU A 64 0.43 18.78 6.72
C LEU A 64 -0.01 18.38 5.31
N LEU A 65 0.96 18.07 4.45
CA LEU A 65 0.73 17.64 3.08
C LEU A 65 1.31 16.24 2.87
N GLN A 66 0.47 15.24 2.62
CA GLN A 66 0.95 13.95 2.11
C GLN A 66 1.03 14.04 0.59
N THR A 67 2.23 13.97 0.05
CA THR A 67 2.50 14.17 -1.39
C THR A 67 2.86 12.85 -2.07
N GLN A 68 2.37 12.65 -3.28
CA GLN A 68 2.59 11.43 -4.06
C GLN A 68 3.02 11.76 -5.49
N PHE A 69 3.72 10.84 -6.13
CA PHE A 69 4.18 10.91 -7.50
C PHE A 69 3.51 9.89 -8.42
N TRP A 70 3.38 10.31 -9.68
CA TRP A 70 3.19 9.44 -10.82
C TRP A 70 4.39 9.58 -11.77
N ASP A 71 5.45 8.85 -11.47
CA ASP A 71 6.65 8.79 -12.31
C ASP A 71 6.44 7.76 -13.41
N PHE A 72 6.16 8.23 -14.63
CA PHE A 72 5.94 7.36 -15.79
C PHE A 72 7.15 7.26 -16.72
N ASN A 73 8.06 8.24 -16.70
CA ASN A 73 9.26 8.28 -17.55
C ASN A 73 10.42 9.08 -16.91
N PRO A 74 11.45 8.40 -16.36
CA PRO A 74 11.50 6.95 -16.15
C PRO A 74 10.42 6.52 -15.15
N SER A 75 10.00 5.26 -15.24
CA SER A 75 8.97 4.75 -14.36
C SER A 75 9.55 4.31 -13.01
N THR A 76 8.84 4.62 -11.92
CA THR A 76 9.16 4.09 -10.59
C THR A 76 7.94 3.41 -9.95
N GLY A 77 8.22 2.50 -9.01
CA GLY A 77 7.18 1.76 -8.27
C GLY A 77 6.30 0.87 -9.14
N PRO A 78 5.20 0.35 -8.59
CA PRO A 78 4.25 -0.46 -9.34
C PRO A 78 3.54 0.34 -10.43
N SER A 79 3.21 -0.34 -11.54
CA SER A 79 2.50 0.25 -12.68
C SER A 79 1.06 0.66 -12.37
N ASP A 80 0.50 0.11 -11.30
CA ASP A 80 -0.86 0.29 -10.79
C ASP A 80 -0.88 1.04 -9.45
N SER A 81 0.17 1.81 -9.15
CA SER A 81 0.23 2.62 -7.94
C SER A 81 0.95 3.94 -8.17
N TRP A 82 0.46 4.97 -7.48
CA TRP A 82 1.28 6.16 -7.21
C TRP A 82 2.39 5.79 -6.21
N THR A 83 3.38 6.65 -6.06
CA THR A 83 4.48 6.46 -5.11
C THR A 83 4.52 7.62 -4.12
N ILE A 84 5.11 7.42 -2.95
CA ILE A 84 5.33 8.44 -1.93
C ILE A 84 6.36 9.44 -2.46
N HIS A 85 6.05 10.73 -2.30
CA HIS A 85 7.04 11.80 -2.33
C HIS A 85 7.44 12.16 -0.90
N GLY A 86 6.48 12.52 -0.03
CA GLY A 86 6.76 12.80 1.37
C GLY A 86 5.55 13.20 2.22
N LEU A 87 5.85 13.74 3.41
CA LEU A 87 4.90 14.39 4.31
C LEU A 87 5.50 15.71 4.80
N TRP A 88 4.89 16.84 4.45
CA TRP A 88 5.52 18.15 4.64
C TRP A 88 4.73 19.04 5.62
N PRO A 89 5.41 19.75 6.54
CA PRO A 89 4.78 20.67 7.47
C PRO A 89 4.82 22.12 6.95
N ASP A 90 3.79 22.52 6.21
CA ASP A 90 3.60 23.91 5.79
C ASP A 90 3.04 24.75 6.94
N HIS A 91 3.38 26.03 6.94
CA HIS A 91 2.72 27.03 7.78
C HIS A 91 1.26 27.19 7.34
N CYS A 92 0.44 27.70 8.24
CA CYS A 92 -1.00 27.87 7.98
C CYS A 92 -1.31 28.92 6.88
N ASP A 93 -0.33 29.73 6.49
CA ASP A 93 -0.42 30.66 5.35
C ASP A 93 0.10 30.08 4.03
N GLY A 94 0.58 28.82 4.04
CA GLY A 94 1.11 28.12 2.87
C GLY A 94 2.59 28.39 2.57
N THR A 95 3.30 29.14 3.42
CA THR A 95 4.78 29.17 3.45
C THR A 95 5.33 27.93 4.17
N TYR A 96 6.64 27.69 4.18
CA TYR A 96 7.23 26.53 4.85
C TYR A 96 8.67 26.81 5.30
N ASP A 97 9.07 26.13 6.38
CA ASP A 97 10.47 26.05 6.79
C ASP A 97 11.16 24.84 6.15
N SER A 98 12.49 24.87 6.07
CA SER A 98 13.27 23.74 5.56
C SER A 98 14.57 23.58 6.32
N ASN A 99 15.05 22.33 6.44
CA ASN A 99 16.33 22.00 7.09
C ASN A 99 16.43 22.56 8.52
N CYS A 100 15.37 22.40 9.30
CA CYS A 100 15.19 23.08 10.58
C CYS A 100 16.14 22.61 11.70
N ASP A 101 16.77 21.44 11.55
CA ASP A 101 17.71 20.90 12.54
C ASP A 101 18.78 20.01 11.89
N SER A 102 19.96 20.60 11.65
CA SER A 102 21.09 19.88 11.04
C SER A 102 21.69 18.80 11.96
N SER A 103 21.47 18.86 13.28
CA SER A 103 21.96 17.83 14.20
C SER A 103 21.22 16.51 14.06
N ARG A 104 20.03 16.55 13.44
CA ARG A 104 19.18 15.39 13.15
C ARG A 104 19.17 15.02 11.68
N ALA A 105 19.96 15.67 10.82
CA ALA A 105 20.07 15.33 9.41
C ALA A 105 20.87 14.02 9.23
N TYR A 106 20.17 12.89 9.36
CA TYR A 106 20.76 11.55 9.22
C TYR A 106 21.08 11.23 7.76
N THR A 107 22.15 10.44 7.55
CA THR A 107 22.66 10.02 6.24
C THR A 107 22.72 8.49 6.10
N ASP A 108 21.85 7.81 6.85
CA ASP A 108 21.79 6.34 6.96
C ASP A 108 20.40 5.88 7.41
N ILE A 109 19.35 6.45 6.82
CA ILE A 109 17.93 6.15 7.06
C ILE A 109 17.65 4.64 6.98
N SER A 110 18.15 3.93 5.97
CA SER A 110 17.97 2.47 5.87
C SER A 110 18.49 1.73 7.11
N THR A 111 19.66 2.14 7.60
CA THR A 111 20.29 1.55 8.79
C THR A 111 19.51 1.88 10.05
N ILE A 112 19.07 3.13 10.19
CA ILE A 112 18.24 3.59 11.31
C ILE A 112 16.93 2.79 11.37
N LEU A 113 16.21 2.65 10.26
CA LEU A 113 14.95 1.89 10.20
C LEU A 113 15.18 0.41 10.54
N THR A 114 16.22 -0.20 9.98
CA THR A 114 16.55 -1.61 10.24
C THR A 114 16.87 -1.84 11.72
N ASN A 115 17.77 -1.03 12.29
CA ASN A 115 18.19 -1.17 13.69
C ASN A 115 17.09 -0.77 14.69
N GLY A 116 16.19 0.12 14.29
CA GLY A 116 15.02 0.53 15.06
C GLY A 116 13.85 -0.44 15.00
N GLY A 117 14.00 -1.60 14.34
CA GLY A 117 12.95 -2.62 14.23
C GLY A 117 11.85 -2.31 13.21
N ALA A 118 12.06 -1.32 12.33
CA ALA A 118 11.11 -0.89 11.29
C ALA A 118 11.50 -1.43 9.89
N SER A 119 11.97 -2.67 9.83
CA SER A 119 12.40 -3.32 8.57
C SER A 119 11.25 -3.52 7.58
N ASP A 120 10.01 -3.68 8.07
CA ASP A 120 8.79 -3.76 7.27
C ASP A 120 8.47 -2.42 6.59
N ILE A 121 8.64 -1.31 7.31
CA ILE A 121 8.53 0.05 6.77
C ILE A 121 9.57 0.26 5.67
N LEU A 122 10.85 -0.06 5.94
CA LEU A 122 11.90 0.03 4.93
C LEU A 122 11.61 -0.83 3.69
N SER A 123 11.11 -2.06 3.87
CA SER A 123 10.72 -2.92 2.76
C SER A 123 9.60 -2.32 1.91
N TYR A 124 8.62 -1.66 2.54
CA TYR A 124 7.56 -0.97 1.83
C TYR A 124 8.11 0.25 1.07
N MET A 125 8.95 1.06 1.69
CA MET A 125 9.60 2.23 1.08
C MET A 125 10.41 1.84 -0.17
N LYS A 126 11.16 0.75 -0.13
CA LYS A 126 11.92 0.23 -1.30
C LYS A 126 11.07 -0.04 -2.54
N THR A 127 9.76 -0.19 -2.38
CA THR A 127 8.79 -0.40 -3.47
C THR A 127 8.01 0.88 -3.80
N TYR A 128 7.57 1.61 -2.78
CA TYR A 128 6.59 2.69 -2.94
C TYR A 128 7.14 4.10 -2.69
N TRP A 129 8.34 4.28 -2.14
CA TRP A 129 8.98 5.58 -1.92
C TRP A 129 10.30 5.62 -2.67
N LYS A 130 10.21 5.86 -3.99
CA LYS A 130 11.31 5.70 -4.93
C LYS A 130 11.88 7.04 -5.34
N ASP A 131 13.20 7.09 -5.50
CA ASP A 131 13.84 8.15 -6.27
C ASP A 131 13.74 7.83 -7.77
N ILE A 132 13.27 8.79 -8.57
CA ILE A 132 13.24 8.69 -10.02
C ILE A 132 14.63 8.52 -10.64
N ASN A 133 15.69 8.96 -9.94
CA ASN A 133 17.09 8.81 -10.35
C ASN A 133 17.75 7.54 -9.79
N GLY A 134 17.01 6.72 -9.02
CA GLY A 134 17.46 5.42 -8.53
C GLY A 134 18.31 5.43 -7.25
N ASN A 135 18.46 6.58 -6.57
CA ASN A 135 19.12 6.66 -5.27
C ASN A 135 18.13 6.93 -4.13
N ASP A 136 17.35 5.90 -3.78
CA ASP A 136 16.29 6.03 -2.79
C ASP A 136 16.79 6.51 -1.42
N GLU A 137 17.98 6.07 -0.99
CA GLU A 137 18.54 6.45 0.32
C GLU A 137 18.74 7.96 0.41
N SER A 138 19.40 8.56 -0.59
CA SER A 138 19.62 10.00 -0.65
C SER A 138 18.30 10.78 -0.72
N PHE A 139 17.29 10.22 -1.37
CA PHE A 139 15.96 10.82 -1.40
C PHE A 139 15.26 10.77 -0.03
N TRP A 140 15.35 9.65 0.70
CA TRP A 140 14.81 9.57 2.06
C TRP A 140 15.55 10.49 3.03
N GLU A 141 16.88 10.61 2.90
CA GLU A 141 17.68 11.58 3.64
C GLU A 141 17.22 13.01 3.38
N HIS A 142 16.96 13.37 2.10
CA HIS A 142 16.43 14.67 1.71
C HIS A 142 15.09 14.95 2.37
N GLU A 143 14.13 14.03 2.24
CA GLU A 143 12.78 14.20 2.78
C GLU A 143 12.80 14.35 4.31
N TRP A 144 13.64 13.57 5.00
CA TRP A 144 13.81 13.71 6.44
C TRP A 144 14.48 15.03 6.81
N ALA A 145 15.67 15.31 6.26
CA ALA A 145 16.47 16.48 6.63
C ALA A 145 15.72 17.78 6.32
N LYS A 146 15.06 17.86 5.17
CA LYS A 146 14.38 19.08 4.72
C LYS A 146 13.03 19.28 5.39
N HIS A 147 12.22 18.23 5.54
CA HIS A 147 10.83 18.33 5.98
C HIS A 147 10.58 17.71 7.36
N GLY A 148 11.05 16.48 7.59
CA GLY A 148 10.87 15.79 8.87
C GLY A 148 11.49 16.53 10.07
N THR A 149 12.67 17.15 9.89
CA THR A 149 13.31 17.94 10.96
C THR A 149 12.52 19.19 11.36
N CYS A 150 11.60 19.66 10.52
CA CYS A 150 10.76 20.83 10.79
C CYS A 150 9.50 20.52 11.59
N MET A 151 9.19 19.24 11.84
CA MET A 151 8.04 18.86 12.66
C MET A 151 8.36 19.02 14.15
N SER A 152 7.69 19.98 14.78
CA SER A 152 7.84 20.32 16.19
C SER A 152 7.50 19.15 17.12
N THR A 153 6.51 18.33 16.75
CA THR A 153 6.07 17.18 17.54
C THR A 153 7.02 15.97 17.45
N LEU A 154 8.05 16.02 16.59
CA LEU A 154 9.11 15.02 16.47
C LEU A 154 10.43 15.44 17.13
N LYS A 155 10.50 16.60 17.78
CA LYS A 155 11.72 17.02 18.46
C LYS A 155 12.13 15.99 19.53
N PRO A 156 13.44 15.72 19.74
CA PRO A 156 13.89 14.75 20.73
C PRO A 156 13.34 14.98 22.14
N ALA A 157 13.09 16.23 22.54
CA ALA A 157 12.48 16.56 23.83
C ALA A 157 11.08 15.97 24.02
N CYS A 158 10.39 15.58 22.95
CA CYS A 158 9.08 14.95 22.97
C CYS A 158 9.13 13.42 23.01
N ILE A 159 10.33 12.82 22.85
CA ILE A 159 10.55 11.39 22.63
C ILE A 159 11.45 10.83 23.74
N SER A 160 10.91 9.90 24.51
CA SER A 160 11.60 9.19 25.60
C SER A 160 12.15 7.84 25.10
N SER A 161 13.08 7.88 24.14
CA SER A 161 13.76 6.70 23.59
C SER A 161 15.27 6.91 23.53
N SER A 162 16.03 5.84 23.80
CA SER A 162 17.48 5.79 23.58
C SER A 162 17.87 5.32 22.16
N VAL A 163 16.89 4.96 21.33
CA VAL A 163 17.13 4.52 19.94
C VAL A 163 17.56 5.72 19.10
N ARG A 164 18.73 5.62 18.46
CA ARG A 164 19.21 6.64 17.51
C ARG A 164 18.22 6.76 16.35
N GLY A 165 17.77 7.98 16.07
CA GLY A 165 16.83 8.26 14.98
C GLY A 165 15.40 7.79 15.25
N GLN A 166 14.99 7.65 16.51
CA GLN A 166 13.62 7.27 16.85
C GLN A 166 12.56 8.21 16.23
N ASP A 167 12.88 9.50 16.14
CA ASP A 167 12.06 10.51 15.50
C ASP A 167 11.89 10.28 13.99
N SER A 168 12.97 9.98 13.28
CA SER A 168 12.89 9.65 11.85
C SER A 168 12.13 8.34 11.62
N ILE A 169 12.31 7.33 12.48
CA ILE A 169 11.53 6.09 12.42
C ILE A 169 10.02 6.39 12.54
N TYR A 170 9.63 7.27 13.46
CA TYR A 170 8.23 7.69 13.58
C TYR A 170 7.74 8.45 12.34
N TYR A 171 8.54 9.34 11.78
CA TYR A 171 8.22 10.05 10.55
C TYR A 171 7.95 9.09 9.39
N PHE A 172 8.91 8.22 9.05
CA PHE A 172 8.78 7.28 7.93
C PHE A 172 7.60 6.32 8.12
N THR A 173 7.41 5.82 9.34
CA THR A 173 6.25 4.98 9.69
C THR A 173 4.94 5.73 9.46
N ARG A 174 4.87 7.00 9.88
CA ARG A 174 3.68 7.84 9.70
C ARG A 174 3.37 8.09 8.22
N VAL A 175 4.38 8.46 7.43
CA VAL A 175 4.20 8.70 5.99
C VAL A 175 3.72 7.45 5.28
N VAL A 176 4.36 6.30 5.53
CA VAL A 176 3.96 5.02 4.92
C VAL A 176 2.53 4.63 5.27
N ASN A 177 2.14 4.76 6.54
CA ASN A 177 0.78 4.39 6.96
C ASN A 177 -0.29 5.34 6.41
N LEU A 178 0.02 6.63 6.30
CA LEU A 178 -0.88 7.60 5.68
C LEU A 178 -1.00 7.38 4.16
N PHE A 179 0.10 7.07 3.48
CA PHE A 179 0.06 6.74 2.06
C PHE A 179 -0.80 5.51 1.78
N LYS A 180 -0.70 4.45 2.60
CA LYS A 180 -1.53 3.24 2.47
C LYS A 180 -3.04 3.53 2.54
N SER A 181 -3.47 4.58 3.23
CA SER A 181 -4.89 4.97 3.29
C SER A 181 -5.32 5.89 2.14
N LEU A 182 -4.40 6.25 1.24
CA LEU A 182 -4.61 7.16 0.11
C LEU A 182 -4.23 6.49 -1.23
N PRO A 183 -4.87 5.37 -1.60
CA PRO A 183 -4.59 4.69 -2.87
C PRO A 183 -5.14 5.50 -4.06
N THR A 184 -4.41 6.53 -4.48
CA THR A 184 -4.82 7.46 -5.56
C THR A 184 -5.18 6.72 -6.85
N TYR A 185 -4.43 5.67 -7.20
CA TYR A 185 -4.73 4.86 -8.39
C TYR A 185 -6.13 4.25 -8.32
N ASP A 186 -6.49 3.65 -7.18
CA ASP A 186 -7.80 3.01 -6.98
C ASP A 186 -8.94 4.04 -6.93
N PHE A 187 -8.69 5.20 -6.32
CA PHE A 187 -9.65 6.29 -6.31
C PHE A 187 -10.01 6.76 -7.72
N LEU A 188 -9.00 6.93 -8.58
CA LEU A 188 -9.19 7.28 -9.99
C LEU A 188 -9.84 6.12 -10.77
N GLY A 189 -9.38 4.88 -10.55
CA GLY A 189 -9.88 3.69 -11.23
C GLY A 189 -11.36 3.41 -10.95
N ALA A 190 -11.84 3.70 -9.74
CA ALA A 190 -13.26 3.58 -9.39
C ALA A 190 -14.18 4.52 -10.19
N ALA A 191 -13.63 5.58 -10.80
CA ALA A 191 -14.31 6.48 -11.71
C ALA A 191 -14.00 6.21 -13.19
N GLY A 192 -13.31 5.10 -13.50
CA GLY A 192 -12.89 4.76 -14.87
C GLY A 192 -11.70 5.58 -15.38
N ILE A 193 -10.95 6.25 -14.49
CA ILE A 193 -9.77 7.03 -14.85
C ILE A 193 -8.54 6.14 -14.64
N TYR A 194 -7.98 5.65 -15.75
CA TYR A 194 -6.81 4.77 -15.76
C TYR A 194 -5.70 5.37 -16.62
N PRO A 195 -4.44 4.96 -16.40
CA PRO A 195 -3.38 5.38 -17.30
C PRO A 195 -3.66 4.99 -18.75
N SER A 196 -3.46 5.91 -19.68
CA SER A 196 -3.73 5.73 -21.11
C SER A 196 -2.76 6.52 -21.97
N SER A 197 -2.33 5.94 -23.09
CA SER A 197 -1.48 6.62 -24.08
C SER A 197 -2.27 7.57 -25.00
N THR A 198 -3.60 7.47 -25.01
CA THR A 198 -4.48 8.20 -25.93
C THR A 198 -5.59 8.98 -25.24
N THR A 199 -6.08 8.48 -24.11
CA THR A 199 -7.17 9.13 -23.38
C THR A 199 -6.64 10.33 -22.61
N THR A 200 -7.41 11.41 -22.62
CA THR A 200 -7.15 12.57 -21.77
C THR A 200 -8.35 12.84 -20.86
N TYR A 201 -8.09 13.52 -19.76
CA TYR A 201 -9.05 13.79 -18.71
C TYR A 201 -9.17 15.29 -18.46
N THR A 202 -10.26 15.68 -17.79
CA THR A 202 -10.39 17.02 -17.21
C THR A 202 -9.97 17.00 -15.76
N LEU A 203 -9.45 18.12 -15.26
CA LEU A 203 -9.10 18.26 -13.84
C LEU A 203 -10.32 18.05 -12.94
N ALA A 204 -11.49 18.51 -13.39
CA ALA A 204 -12.75 18.33 -12.66
C ALA A 204 -13.10 16.85 -12.46
N GLN A 205 -12.95 16.01 -13.48
CA GLN A 205 -13.18 14.55 -13.37
C GLN A 205 -12.22 13.90 -12.37
N ILE A 206 -10.94 14.24 -12.44
CA ILE A 206 -9.90 13.69 -11.57
C ILE A 206 -10.16 14.08 -10.10
N LYS A 207 -10.40 15.36 -9.83
CA LYS A 207 -10.74 15.86 -8.49
C LYS A 207 -12.03 15.24 -7.97
N ALA A 208 -13.06 15.10 -8.80
CA ALA A 208 -14.32 14.47 -8.41
C ALA A 208 -14.14 12.98 -8.05
N ALA A 209 -13.31 12.24 -8.78
CA ALA A 209 -13.02 10.84 -8.51
C ALA A 209 -12.37 10.66 -7.12
N VAL A 210 -11.35 11.47 -6.80
CA VAL A 210 -10.73 11.42 -5.47
C VAL A 210 -11.68 11.90 -4.38
N LYS A 211 -12.40 13.01 -4.60
CA LYS A 211 -13.36 13.53 -3.63
C LYS A 211 -14.47 12.53 -3.30
N ALA A 212 -14.92 11.74 -4.27
CA ALA A 212 -15.95 10.71 -4.06
C ALA A 212 -15.49 9.58 -3.11
N LYS A 213 -14.17 9.35 -2.98
CA LYS A 213 -13.60 8.30 -2.12
C LYS A 213 -13.02 8.83 -0.81
N TRP A 214 -12.33 9.97 -0.88
CA TRP A 214 -11.63 10.57 0.26
C TRP A 214 -12.46 11.65 0.97
N GLY A 215 -13.48 12.22 0.32
CA GLY A 215 -14.37 13.25 0.88
C GLY A 215 -13.90 14.69 0.65
N TYR A 216 -12.62 14.88 0.33
CA TYR A 216 -11.98 16.19 0.17
C TYR A 216 -11.28 16.30 -1.18
N THR A 217 -10.96 17.51 -1.59
CA THR A 217 -10.40 17.84 -2.89
C THR A 217 -8.89 18.04 -2.77
N PRO A 218 -8.04 17.13 -3.29
CA PRO A 218 -6.59 17.32 -3.27
C PRO A 218 -6.14 18.32 -4.35
N ALA A 219 -4.88 18.75 -4.27
CA ALA A 219 -4.21 19.49 -5.34
C ALA A 219 -3.50 18.51 -6.28
N PHE A 220 -3.61 18.73 -7.59
CA PHE A 220 -2.92 17.95 -8.61
C PHE A 220 -1.96 18.83 -9.39
N ASP A 221 -0.75 18.34 -9.56
CA ASP A 221 0.32 18.99 -10.30
C ASP A 221 0.65 18.22 -11.57
N CYS A 222 0.94 18.99 -12.62
CA CYS A 222 1.17 18.45 -13.95
C CYS A 222 2.50 18.94 -14.51
N THR A 223 3.21 18.02 -15.16
CA THR A 223 4.41 18.32 -15.94
C THR A 223 4.11 18.09 -17.41
N SER A 224 4.26 19.13 -18.23
CA SER A 224 3.98 19.06 -19.67
C SER A 224 2.59 18.50 -20.01
N GLY A 225 1.57 18.90 -19.22
CA GLY A 225 0.18 18.46 -19.38
C GLY A 225 -0.12 17.03 -18.92
N SER A 226 0.85 16.34 -18.29
CA SER A 226 0.67 15.00 -17.73
C SER A 226 0.61 15.08 -16.22
N LEU A 227 -0.30 14.31 -15.60
CA LEU A 227 -0.35 14.14 -14.15
C LEU A 227 1.02 13.68 -13.65
N ASN A 228 1.53 14.38 -12.63
CA ASN A 228 2.84 14.08 -12.06
C ASN A 228 2.81 14.00 -10.55
N ALA A 229 2.05 14.85 -9.85
CA ALA A 229 1.93 14.76 -8.41
C ALA A 229 0.51 15.04 -7.91
N VAL A 230 0.22 14.56 -6.70
CA VAL A 230 -0.99 14.87 -5.93
C VAL A 230 -0.62 15.17 -4.48
N SER A 231 -1.27 16.17 -3.90
CA SER A 231 -1.07 16.60 -2.51
C SER A 231 -2.38 16.53 -1.73
N TYR A 232 -2.38 15.74 -0.66
CA TYR A 232 -3.49 15.57 0.29
C TYR A 232 -3.21 16.40 1.55
N TYR A 233 -4.16 17.26 1.92
CA TYR A 233 -3.97 18.25 2.98
C TYR A 233 -4.67 17.85 4.27
N TYR A 234 -4.00 18.15 5.38
CA TYR A 234 -4.47 17.84 6.72
C TYR A 234 -4.14 18.95 7.70
N HIS A 235 -5.02 19.18 8.66
CA HIS A 235 -4.62 19.67 9.97
C HIS A 235 -4.35 18.48 10.90
N LEU A 236 -3.79 18.73 12.08
CA LEU A 236 -3.41 17.70 13.03
C LEU A 236 -3.92 18.03 14.43
N LYS A 237 -4.49 17.02 15.10
CA LYS A 237 -4.76 17.04 16.55
C LYS A 237 -3.76 16.12 17.25
N GLY A 238 -2.99 16.66 18.20
CA GLY A 238 -1.95 15.92 18.92
C GLY A 238 -0.59 15.93 18.22
N SER A 239 0.13 14.81 18.28
CA SER A 239 1.47 14.64 17.70
C SER A 239 1.39 14.01 16.29
N VAL A 240 2.37 14.27 15.42
CA VAL A 240 2.41 13.62 14.10
C VAL A 240 2.62 12.10 14.21
N ILE A 241 3.17 11.62 15.34
CA ILE A 241 3.47 10.21 15.56
C ILE A 241 2.19 9.36 15.55
N ASP A 242 1.16 9.79 16.28
CA ASP A 242 -0.06 9.00 16.55
C ASP A 242 -1.35 9.83 16.60
N GLY A 243 -1.26 11.15 16.41
CA GLY A 243 -2.38 12.07 16.46
C GLY A 243 -3.39 11.85 15.34
N THR A 244 -4.50 12.57 15.42
CA THR A 244 -5.57 12.51 14.43
C THR A 244 -5.32 13.53 13.33
N LEU A 245 -5.06 13.04 12.13
CA LEU A 245 -5.06 13.87 10.93
C LEU A 245 -6.50 14.21 10.57
N VAL A 246 -6.78 15.50 10.41
CA VAL A 246 -8.07 16.05 10.02
C VAL A 246 -7.95 16.48 8.56
N PRO A 247 -8.53 15.71 7.61
CA PRO A 247 -8.42 16.05 6.20
C PRO A 247 -9.10 17.39 5.90
N ILE A 248 -8.56 18.13 4.94
CA ILE A 248 -9.13 19.39 4.44
C ILE A 248 -9.08 19.43 2.91
N ASP A 249 -9.92 20.27 2.30
CA ASP A 249 -9.74 20.63 0.89
C ASP A 249 -8.40 21.35 0.72
N ALA A 250 -7.74 21.15 -0.42
CA ALA A 250 -6.50 21.84 -0.74
C ALA A 250 -6.72 23.37 -0.69
N PRO A 251 -5.89 24.13 0.06
CA PRO A 251 -6.05 25.56 0.22
C PRO A 251 -5.72 26.36 -1.06
N LYS A 252 -5.00 25.72 -1.99
CA LYS A 252 -4.66 26.26 -3.31
C LYS A 252 -4.76 25.17 -4.36
N ASP A 253 -5.05 25.57 -5.59
CA ASP A 253 -4.98 24.68 -6.73
C ASP A 253 -3.53 24.32 -7.07
N GLY A 254 -3.34 23.11 -7.61
CA GLY A 254 -2.08 22.70 -8.19
C GLY A 254 -1.89 23.23 -9.62
N THR A 255 -0.85 22.77 -10.28
CA THR A 255 -0.38 23.31 -11.57
C THR A 255 -1.09 22.74 -12.81
N CYS A 256 -1.96 21.74 -12.66
CA CYS A 256 -2.68 21.16 -13.80
C CYS A 256 -3.64 22.14 -14.49
N GLY A 257 -3.66 22.12 -15.83
CA GLY A 257 -4.69 22.79 -16.64
C GLY A 257 -6.07 22.15 -16.48
N SER A 258 -7.12 22.79 -17.00
CA SER A 258 -8.50 22.34 -16.82
C SER A 258 -8.89 21.10 -17.65
N THR A 259 -8.31 20.94 -18.84
CA THR A 259 -8.68 19.89 -19.83
C THR A 259 -7.46 19.31 -20.54
N GLY A 260 -7.62 18.14 -21.17
CA GLY A 260 -6.55 17.54 -21.99
C GLY A 260 -5.42 16.93 -21.16
N LEU A 261 -5.68 16.65 -19.88
CA LEU A 261 -4.68 16.11 -18.97
C LEU A 261 -4.37 14.66 -19.34
N LYS A 262 -3.09 14.37 -19.48
CA LYS A 262 -2.61 13.01 -19.76
C LYS A 262 -2.38 12.29 -18.45
N TYR A 263 -2.72 11.01 -18.41
CA TYR A 263 -2.31 10.11 -17.34
C TYR A 263 -1.53 8.96 -17.99
N PRO A 264 -0.22 9.12 -18.27
CA PRO A 264 0.49 8.16 -19.10
C PRO A 264 0.74 6.84 -18.37
N PRO A 265 0.69 5.67 -19.04
CA PRO A 265 1.09 4.41 -18.44
C PRO A 265 2.58 4.44 -18.05
N LYS A 266 2.89 3.83 -16.90
CA LYS A 266 4.24 3.55 -16.45
C LYS A 266 4.90 2.51 -17.37
N GLY A 267 6.06 2.82 -17.95
CA GLY A 267 6.87 1.86 -18.70
C GLY A 267 7.65 0.94 -17.76
N GLY A 268 7.39 -0.36 -17.77
CA GLY A 268 7.71 -1.29 -16.67
C GLY A 268 9.15 -1.29 -16.11
N SER A 269 9.25 -1.58 -14.80
CA SER A 269 10.44 -2.20 -14.21
C SER A 269 10.36 -3.72 -14.41
N SER A 270 11.02 -4.19 -15.47
CA SER A 270 11.37 -5.60 -15.66
C SER A 270 12.87 -5.77 -15.41
N THR A 271 13.23 -6.65 -14.48
CA THR A 271 14.57 -7.28 -14.40
C THR A 271 14.90 -7.96 -15.76
N PRO A 272 16.18 -8.06 -16.18
CA PRO A 272 16.63 -7.79 -17.54
C PRO A 272 16.15 -8.74 -18.66
N THR A 273 15.76 -8.09 -19.75
CA THR A 273 15.93 -8.39 -21.18
C THR A 273 16.21 -9.84 -21.63
N THR A 274 15.28 -10.37 -22.42
CA THR A 274 15.62 -10.84 -23.77
C THR A 274 14.73 -10.19 -24.82
N THR A 275 15.41 -9.71 -25.85
CA THR A 275 14.98 -8.86 -26.96
C THR A 275 13.84 -9.45 -27.80
N ALA A 276 12.79 -8.67 -28.08
CA ALA A 276 12.08 -8.74 -29.35
C ALA A 276 11.29 -7.45 -29.63
N THR A 277 11.49 -6.98 -30.86
CA THR A 277 10.98 -5.78 -31.51
C THR A 277 9.45 -5.66 -31.48
N ALA A 278 8.94 -4.44 -31.24
CA ALA A 278 7.55 -4.09 -31.42
C ALA A 278 7.08 -4.29 -32.87
N PRO A 279 5.78 -4.55 -33.07
CA PRO A 279 5.04 -3.60 -33.88
C PRO A 279 3.68 -3.20 -33.30
N SER A 280 3.33 -1.97 -33.65
CA SER A 280 2.03 -1.30 -33.56
C SER A 280 0.83 -2.19 -33.95
N GLY A 281 -0.19 -2.22 -33.09
CA GLY A 281 -1.52 -2.70 -33.43
C GLY A 281 -2.38 -2.94 -32.18
N THR A 282 -3.60 -2.43 -32.19
CA THR A 282 -4.67 -2.76 -31.23
C THR A 282 -4.82 -4.28 -31.05
N SER A 283 -4.31 -4.86 -29.94
CA SER A 283 -4.57 -6.25 -29.52
C SER A 283 -4.25 -6.49 -28.04
N THR A 284 -5.04 -7.40 -27.47
CA THR A 284 -5.11 -7.98 -26.13
C THR A 284 -4.01 -9.02 -25.86
N ASP A 285 -2.80 -8.61 -25.47
CA ASP A 285 -1.77 -9.60 -25.10
C ASP A 285 -1.92 -10.04 -23.63
N VAL A 286 -2.91 -10.91 -23.43
CA VAL A 286 -3.00 -11.78 -22.25
C VAL A 286 -1.97 -12.90 -22.46
N PRO A 287 -1.08 -13.20 -21.49
CA PRO A 287 -0.01 -14.17 -21.69
C PRO A 287 -0.58 -15.57 -21.96
N THR A 288 0.06 -16.35 -22.82
CA THR A 288 -0.40 -17.71 -23.14
C THR A 288 -0.31 -18.67 -21.95
N LYS A 289 0.57 -18.36 -20.98
CA LYS A 289 0.66 -19.03 -19.68
C LYS A 289 0.82 -18.00 -18.57
N ALA A 290 0.15 -18.22 -17.45
CA ALA A 290 0.27 -17.36 -16.28
C ALA A 290 0.20 -18.13 -14.96
N THR A 291 0.79 -17.59 -13.91
CA THR A 291 0.28 -17.80 -12.54
C THR A 291 -0.75 -16.73 -12.22
N ILE A 292 -1.72 -17.04 -11.35
CA ILE A 292 -2.73 -16.08 -10.93
C ILE A 292 -2.52 -15.79 -9.45
N VAL A 293 -2.03 -14.60 -9.12
CA VAL A 293 -1.70 -14.22 -7.74
C VAL A 293 -2.87 -13.47 -7.10
N GLY A 294 -3.09 -13.71 -5.81
CA GLY A 294 -4.11 -13.01 -5.04
C GLY A 294 -3.56 -11.75 -4.41
N ILE A 295 -4.29 -10.64 -4.52
CA ILE A 295 -3.97 -9.38 -3.86
C ILE A 295 -5.15 -9.01 -2.97
N THR A 296 -4.91 -8.92 -1.67
CA THR A 296 -5.94 -8.56 -0.68
C THR A 296 -6.33 -7.09 -0.79
N SER A 297 -7.43 -6.70 -0.15
CA SER A 297 -7.85 -5.29 -0.02
C SER A 297 -6.80 -4.37 0.59
N SER A 298 -5.84 -4.92 1.35
CA SER A 298 -4.67 -4.19 1.85
C SER A 298 -3.56 -3.96 0.81
N GLY A 299 -3.78 -4.33 -0.46
CA GLY A 299 -2.80 -4.27 -1.54
C GLY A 299 -1.67 -5.30 -1.41
N THR A 300 -1.80 -6.26 -0.51
CA THR A 300 -0.75 -7.25 -0.23
C THR A 300 -0.93 -8.46 -1.13
N GLN A 301 0.08 -8.75 -1.97
CA GLN A 301 0.11 -10.01 -2.70
C GLN A 301 0.25 -11.17 -1.71
N THR A 302 -0.79 -11.98 -1.60
CA THR A 302 -0.87 -13.10 -0.68
C THR A 302 -1.28 -14.33 -1.47
N GLY A 303 -0.39 -15.31 -1.58
CA GLY A 303 -0.68 -16.57 -2.27
C GLY A 303 -1.09 -16.43 -3.74
N CYS A 304 -1.67 -17.49 -4.27
CA CYS A 304 -2.05 -17.63 -5.67
C CYS A 304 -3.09 -18.74 -5.86
N LEU A 305 -3.68 -18.80 -7.04
CA LEU A 305 -4.60 -19.88 -7.37
C LEU A 305 -3.87 -21.18 -7.65
N LEU A 306 -4.45 -22.27 -7.16
CA LEU A 306 -4.00 -23.65 -7.34
C LEU A 306 -4.71 -24.31 -8.51
N THR A 307 -4.32 -25.54 -8.84
CA THR A 307 -4.81 -26.22 -10.05
C THR A 307 -6.33 -26.44 -10.07
N ALA A 308 -6.99 -26.44 -8.90
CA ALA A 308 -8.44 -26.53 -8.77
C ALA A 308 -9.18 -25.17 -8.82
N GLY A 309 -8.47 -24.04 -8.95
CA GLY A 309 -9.06 -22.69 -8.89
C GLY A 309 -9.21 -22.11 -7.47
N THR A 310 -8.73 -22.81 -6.44
CA THR A 310 -8.72 -22.35 -5.05
C THR A 310 -7.51 -21.48 -4.74
N TRP A 311 -7.64 -20.55 -3.81
CA TRP A 311 -6.60 -19.63 -3.38
C TRP A 311 -5.82 -20.17 -2.17
N SER A 312 -4.48 -20.18 -2.26
CA SER A 312 -3.62 -20.69 -1.20
C SER A 312 -2.24 -20.03 -1.22
N VAL A 313 -1.48 -20.16 -0.13
CA VAL A 313 -0.05 -19.76 -0.07
C VAL A 313 0.90 -20.89 -0.49
N GLN A 314 0.34 -22.00 -0.97
CA GLN A 314 1.08 -23.13 -1.56
C GLN A 314 1.62 -22.81 -2.97
N THR A 315 2.31 -23.76 -3.58
CA THR A 315 2.88 -23.62 -4.93
C THR A 315 1.83 -23.27 -5.97
N CYS A 316 2.03 -22.13 -6.64
CA CYS A 316 1.10 -21.60 -7.63
C CYS A 316 0.91 -22.53 -8.83
N ALA A 317 -0.34 -22.65 -9.27
CA ALA A 317 -0.63 -23.33 -10.52
C ALA A 317 -0.24 -22.46 -11.71
N THR A 318 0.20 -23.14 -12.78
CA THR A 318 0.32 -22.53 -14.10
C THR A 318 -0.99 -22.76 -14.84
N TYR A 319 -1.55 -21.68 -15.35
CA TYR A 319 -2.75 -21.64 -16.17
C TYR A 319 -2.33 -21.46 -17.62
N THR A 320 -2.86 -22.30 -18.49
CA THR A 320 -2.85 -22.07 -19.93
C THR A 320 -4.02 -21.15 -20.26
N ILE A 321 -3.74 -20.06 -20.96
CA ILE A 321 -4.73 -19.09 -21.39
C ILE A 321 -4.97 -19.31 -22.88
N THR A 322 -6.24 -19.50 -23.25
CA THR A 322 -6.64 -19.70 -24.64
C THR A 322 -7.62 -18.61 -25.03
N THR A 323 -7.20 -17.75 -25.97
CA THR A 323 -8.04 -16.67 -26.49
C THR A 323 -9.25 -17.24 -27.22
N VAL A 324 -10.43 -16.69 -26.93
CA VAL A 324 -11.71 -17.03 -27.56
C VAL A 324 -12.47 -15.75 -27.90
N SER A 325 -13.58 -15.85 -28.64
CA SER A 325 -14.40 -14.66 -28.91
C SER A 325 -14.90 -14.06 -27.58
N GLY A 326 -14.68 -12.76 -27.40
CA GLY A 326 -15.08 -12.03 -26.19
C GLY A 326 -14.12 -12.11 -25.00
N GLY A 327 -12.98 -12.80 -25.10
CA GLY A 327 -12.00 -12.88 -24.02
C GLY A 327 -11.07 -14.08 -24.11
N PHE A 328 -10.88 -14.79 -23.00
CA PHE A 328 -10.07 -16.02 -22.94
C PHE A 328 -10.63 -17.02 -21.94
N THR A 329 -10.32 -18.30 -22.14
CA THR A 329 -10.56 -19.38 -21.17
C THR A 329 -9.27 -19.73 -20.43
N LEU A 330 -9.41 -20.21 -19.20
CA LEU A 330 -8.31 -20.69 -18.37
C LEU A 330 -8.35 -22.22 -18.26
N THR A 331 -7.19 -22.87 -18.39
CA THR A 331 -7.04 -24.33 -18.24
C THR A 331 -5.86 -24.64 -17.33
N THR A 332 -6.02 -25.59 -16.41
CA THR A 332 -4.94 -26.11 -15.57
C THR A 332 -4.70 -27.59 -15.86
N SER A 333 -3.76 -28.22 -15.14
CA SER A 333 -3.61 -29.68 -15.16
C SER A 333 -4.83 -30.44 -14.62
N LYS A 334 -5.80 -29.78 -13.98
CA LYS A 334 -7.06 -30.39 -13.54
C LYS A 334 -8.18 -30.27 -14.57
N GLY A 335 -8.05 -29.42 -15.59
CA GLY A 335 -9.03 -29.21 -16.65
C GLY A 335 -9.41 -27.74 -16.84
N LEU A 336 -10.50 -27.50 -17.57
CA LEU A 336 -11.01 -26.15 -17.84
C LEU A 336 -11.52 -25.50 -16.56
N CYS A 337 -11.41 -24.17 -16.49
CA CYS A 337 -11.96 -23.38 -15.40
C CYS A 337 -13.32 -22.78 -15.75
N GLN A 338 -14.24 -22.78 -14.79
CA GLN A 338 -15.58 -22.25 -14.92
C GLN A 338 -15.98 -21.49 -13.65
N VAL A 339 -16.73 -20.41 -13.83
CA VAL A 339 -17.56 -19.79 -12.79
C VAL A 339 -18.94 -20.41 -12.86
N SER A 340 -19.36 -21.13 -11.81
CA SER A 340 -20.68 -21.74 -11.69
C SER A 340 -21.25 -21.47 -10.30
N GLY A 341 -22.50 -20.98 -10.23
CA GLY A 341 -23.10 -20.57 -8.95
C GLY A 341 -22.33 -19.47 -8.22
N GLY A 342 -21.58 -18.63 -8.94
CA GLY A 342 -20.70 -17.60 -8.38
C GLY A 342 -19.31 -18.09 -7.98
N THR A 343 -19.04 -19.39 -8.04
CA THR A 343 -17.75 -19.97 -7.60
C THR A 343 -16.83 -20.27 -8.78
N LEU A 344 -15.57 -19.86 -8.68
CA LEU A 344 -14.51 -20.23 -9.62
C LEU A 344 -13.95 -21.61 -9.27
N SER A 345 -13.92 -22.53 -10.25
CA SER A 345 -13.30 -23.85 -10.09
C SER A 345 -12.71 -24.36 -11.40
N CYS A 346 -11.70 -25.24 -11.32
CA CYS A 346 -11.09 -25.89 -12.49
C CYS A 346 -11.06 -27.41 -12.29
N ASN A 347 -11.66 -28.16 -13.21
CA ASN A 347 -11.74 -29.63 -13.15
C ASN A 347 -11.99 -30.24 -14.54
N SER A 348 -11.87 -31.56 -14.63
CA SER A 348 -11.89 -32.28 -15.91
C SER A 348 -13.30 -32.56 -16.42
N SER A 349 -14.34 -32.38 -15.60
CA SER A 349 -15.73 -32.52 -16.03
C SER A 349 -16.30 -31.24 -16.64
N ILE A 350 -15.57 -30.12 -16.59
CA ILE A 350 -15.94 -28.88 -17.28
C ILE A 350 -15.65 -29.03 -18.77
N SER A 351 -16.71 -29.11 -19.57
CA SER A 351 -16.64 -29.21 -21.04
C SER A 351 -16.68 -27.84 -21.73
N SER A 352 -17.19 -26.81 -21.05
CA SER A 352 -17.25 -25.43 -21.55
C SER A 352 -16.73 -24.48 -20.47
N GLY A 353 -15.55 -23.91 -20.72
CA GLY A 353 -14.90 -22.98 -19.80
C GLY A 353 -15.57 -21.61 -19.81
N THR A 354 -15.48 -20.90 -18.69
CA THR A 354 -15.93 -19.51 -18.61
C THR A 354 -15.01 -18.62 -19.44
N VAL A 355 -15.61 -17.69 -20.20
CA VAL A 355 -14.88 -16.62 -20.88
C VAL A 355 -14.61 -15.50 -19.87
N PHE A 356 -13.33 -15.29 -19.59
CA PHE A 356 -12.83 -14.19 -18.76
C PHE A 356 -12.28 -13.08 -19.65
N THR A 357 -12.18 -11.88 -19.08
CA THR A 357 -11.44 -10.77 -19.68
C THR A 357 -10.28 -10.39 -18.78
N SER A 358 -9.39 -9.54 -19.30
CA SER A 358 -8.31 -8.93 -18.51
C SER A 358 -8.54 -7.43 -18.49
N THR A 359 -8.57 -6.84 -17.30
CA THR A 359 -8.69 -5.39 -17.11
C THR A 359 -7.48 -4.95 -16.31
N GLY A 360 -6.53 -4.25 -16.95
CA GLY A 360 -5.30 -3.81 -16.29
C GLY A 360 -4.42 -4.96 -15.78
N GLY A 361 -4.44 -6.12 -16.43
CA GLY A 361 -3.69 -7.32 -15.99
C GLY A 361 -4.39 -8.12 -14.87
N LEU A 362 -5.55 -7.65 -14.40
CA LEU A 362 -6.39 -8.39 -13.47
C LEU A 362 -7.37 -9.28 -14.24
N LEU A 363 -7.55 -10.50 -13.75
CA LEU A 363 -8.61 -11.39 -14.20
C LEU A 363 -9.95 -10.71 -13.92
N ALA A 364 -10.82 -10.69 -14.92
CA ALA A 364 -12.16 -10.14 -14.80
C ALA A 364 -13.20 -11.17 -15.28
N TYR A 365 -14.33 -11.22 -14.60
CA TYR A 365 -15.49 -12.01 -14.97
C TYR A 365 -16.69 -11.07 -15.14
N SER A 366 -17.37 -11.18 -16.29
CA SER A 366 -18.51 -10.31 -16.63
C SER A 366 -18.21 -8.80 -16.49
N GLY A 367 -16.98 -8.39 -16.82
CA GLY A 367 -16.53 -7.00 -16.73
C GLY A 367 -16.12 -6.52 -15.33
N SER A 368 -16.16 -7.38 -14.31
CA SER A 368 -15.75 -7.05 -12.94
C SER A 368 -14.48 -7.79 -12.54
N THR A 369 -13.55 -7.09 -11.88
CA THR A 369 -12.36 -7.66 -11.23
C THR A 369 -12.59 -8.01 -9.76
N ALA A 370 -13.82 -7.85 -9.27
CA ALA A 370 -14.16 -8.16 -7.88
C ALA A 370 -14.32 -9.67 -7.68
N PHE A 371 -13.46 -10.23 -6.83
CA PHE A 371 -13.57 -11.58 -6.30
C PHE A 371 -13.51 -11.53 -4.77
N THR A 372 -14.04 -12.56 -4.13
CA THR A 372 -13.99 -12.71 -2.67
C THR A 372 -13.62 -14.13 -2.27
N GLY A 373 -13.17 -14.30 -1.02
CA GLY A 373 -12.99 -15.59 -0.35
C GLY A 373 -13.50 -15.53 1.08
N ASP A 374 -13.67 -16.70 1.72
CA ASP A 374 -14.16 -16.76 3.10
C ASP A 374 -13.10 -16.35 4.14
N SER A 375 -11.82 -16.41 3.77
CA SER A 375 -10.69 -16.04 4.62
C SER A 375 -9.43 -15.76 3.79
N VAL A 376 -8.39 -15.18 4.41
CA VAL A 376 -7.05 -15.09 3.81
C VAL A 376 -6.33 -16.43 4.07
N PRO A 377 -5.81 -17.12 3.03
CA PRO A 377 -5.21 -18.43 3.20
C PRO A 377 -3.91 -18.35 4.01
N SER A 378 -3.69 -19.37 4.84
CA SER A 378 -2.43 -19.57 5.57
C SER A 378 -2.09 -21.06 5.65
N GLY A 379 -0.80 -21.39 5.75
CA GLY A 379 -0.33 -22.78 5.78
C GLY A 379 -0.79 -23.59 4.57
N THR A 380 -1.52 -24.68 4.82
CA THR A 380 -2.06 -25.56 3.77
C THR A 380 -3.51 -25.26 3.39
N ALA A 381 -4.11 -24.22 3.97
CA ALA A 381 -5.49 -23.84 3.69
C ALA A 381 -5.69 -23.49 2.21
N GLN A 382 -6.79 -23.98 1.65
CA GLN A 382 -7.26 -23.64 0.31
C GLN A 382 -8.61 -22.97 0.42
N VAL A 383 -8.69 -21.73 -0.04
CA VAL A 383 -9.88 -20.88 0.06
C VAL A 383 -10.60 -20.90 -1.28
N THR A 384 -11.91 -21.11 -1.25
CA THR A 384 -12.77 -21.00 -2.43
C THR A 384 -12.83 -19.55 -2.91
N ILE A 385 -12.78 -19.34 -4.22
CA ILE A 385 -12.93 -18.03 -4.84
C ILE A 385 -14.35 -17.87 -5.36
N TYR A 386 -14.98 -16.78 -4.96
CA TYR A 386 -16.31 -16.36 -5.38
C TYR A 386 -16.21 -15.07 -6.21
N THR A 387 -17.11 -14.87 -7.16
CA THR A 387 -17.23 -13.63 -7.92
C THR A 387 -18.06 -12.60 -7.15
N GLY A 388 -17.74 -11.32 -7.33
CA GLY A 388 -18.39 -10.24 -6.60
C GLY A 388 -17.94 -10.13 -5.14
N SER A 389 -18.78 -9.52 -4.31
CA SER A 389 -18.43 -9.05 -2.96
C SER A 389 -19.20 -9.74 -1.82
N SER A 390 -19.62 -11.01 -2.00
CA SER A 390 -20.53 -11.69 -1.07
C SER A 390 -19.84 -12.43 0.09
N HIS A 391 -18.50 -12.48 0.12
CA HIS A 391 -17.75 -13.21 1.15
C HIS A 391 -16.77 -12.32 1.92
N GLY A 392 -16.27 -12.85 3.04
CA GLY A 392 -15.63 -12.06 4.09
C GLY A 392 -14.29 -11.40 3.74
N GLN A 393 -13.66 -11.75 2.62
CA GLN A 393 -12.38 -11.19 2.19
C GLN A 393 -12.39 -10.82 0.71
N ASP A 394 -12.20 -9.53 0.42
CA ASP A 394 -11.99 -9.05 -0.94
C ASP A 394 -10.60 -9.44 -1.46
N ILE A 395 -10.57 -9.90 -2.70
CA ILE A 395 -9.37 -10.30 -3.42
C ILE A 395 -9.46 -9.84 -4.87
N THR A 396 -8.37 -9.27 -5.37
CA THR A 396 -8.16 -9.10 -6.81
C THR A 396 -7.18 -10.16 -7.30
N LEU A 397 -7.41 -10.64 -8.53
CA LEU A 397 -6.65 -11.75 -9.10
C LEU A 397 -5.80 -11.22 -10.25
N ARG A 398 -4.47 -11.20 -10.10
CA ARG A 398 -3.55 -10.67 -11.11
C ARG A 398 -2.94 -11.79 -11.93
N LEU A 399 -2.97 -11.63 -13.25
CA LEU A 399 -2.30 -12.52 -14.19
C LEU A 399 -0.81 -12.17 -14.23
N VAL A 400 0.06 -13.13 -13.93
CA VAL A 400 1.51 -12.98 -13.97
C VAL A 400 2.07 -13.94 -15.01
N SER A 401 2.66 -13.40 -16.09
CA SER A 401 3.20 -14.20 -17.19
C SER A 401 4.19 -15.25 -16.69
N LYS A 402 4.18 -16.44 -17.32
CA LYS A 402 4.96 -17.63 -16.93
C LYS A 402 5.96 -18.05 -17.99
#